data_AF-A0A2G6DQL9-F1
#
_entry.id   AF-A0A2G6DQL9-F1
#
_cell.length_a   1.000
_cell.length_b   1.000
_cell.length_c   1.000
_cell.angle_alpha   90.00
_cell.angle_beta   90.00
_cell.angle_gamma   90.00
#
_symmetry.space_group_name_H-M   'P 1'
#
loop_
_entity.id
_entity.type
_entity.pdbx_description
1 polymer ?
#
loop_
_entity_poly.entity_id
_entity_poly.type
_entity_poly.pdbx_seq_one_letter_code
_entity_poly.pdbx_strand_id
1 'polypeptide(L)'
;MNYIIYLFPVLFIIHELEEIFGFEKWYKKRKNTLNKYPKIAKKIHYVFSYYSNKGMLFAIIEQLVLLLIVCFLALKYDFYILWLGAFIGYTIHLFVHFFQSLALKMYIPSFITSIIEIPICFYIIYFVFNKYNFSLNEVFL
;
A
#
# COMPACT_ATOMS: atom_id res chain seq x y z
N MET A 1 -4.68 -20.46 -6.68
CA MET A 1 -3.43 -19.73 -6.37
C MET A 1 -3.22 -18.63 -7.38
N ASN A 2 -3.24 -18.96 -8.68
CA ASN A 2 -3.02 -17.99 -9.76
C ASN A 2 -3.92 -16.74 -9.65
N TYR A 3 -5.24 -16.91 -9.43
CA TYR A 3 -6.16 -15.78 -9.23
C TYR A 3 -5.82 -14.90 -8.03
N ILE A 4 -5.33 -15.49 -6.93
CA ILE A 4 -4.94 -14.75 -5.72
C ILE A 4 -3.67 -13.93 -5.99
N ILE A 5 -2.71 -14.53 -6.70
CA ILE A 5 -1.48 -13.84 -7.10
C ILE A 5 -1.79 -12.62 -7.96
N TYR A 6 -2.70 -12.75 -8.94
CA TYR A 6 -3.11 -11.64 -9.78
C TYR A 6 -3.97 -10.59 -9.06
N LEU A 7 -4.59 -10.92 -7.93
CA LEU A 7 -5.37 -9.94 -7.16
C LEU A 7 -4.46 -8.88 -6.53
N PHE A 8 -3.21 -9.22 -6.21
CA PHE A 8 -2.27 -8.29 -5.61
C PHE A 8 -2.04 -7.02 -6.48
N PRO A 9 -1.59 -7.10 -7.74
CA PRO A 9 -1.44 -5.90 -8.57
C PRO A 9 -2.77 -5.16 -8.81
N VAL A 10 -3.91 -5.84 -8.76
CA VAL A 10 -5.23 -5.19 -8.89
C VAL A 10 -5.54 -4.33 -7.66
N LEU A 11 -5.37 -4.88 -6.45
CA LEU A 11 -5.57 -4.12 -5.20
C LEU A 11 -4.61 -2.94 -5.14
N PHE A 12 -3.31 -3.18 -5.42
CA PHE A 12 -2.29 -2.14 -5.45
C PHE A 12 -2.68 -0.98 -6.38
N ILE A 13 -3.08 -1.26 -7.62
CA ILE A 13 -3.48 -0.21 -8.56
C ILE A 13 -4.70 0.57 -8.04
N ILE A 14 -5.72 -0.12 -7.49
CA ILE A 14 -6.91 0.55 -6.97
C ILE A 14 -6.55 1.54 -5.85
N HIS A 15 -5.67 1.13 -4.93
CA HIS A 15 -5.17 1.99 -3.85
C HIS A 15 -4.38 3.19 -4.37
N GLU A 16 -3.40 2.95 -5.24
CA GLU A 16 -2.54 3.99 -5.81
C GLU A 16 -3.32 4.99 -6.67
N LEU A 17 -4.42 4.57 -7.31
CA LEU A 17 -5.32 5.47 -8.02
C LEU A 17 -6.00 6.47 -7.08
N GLU A 18 -6.41 6.05 -5.88
CA GLU A 18 -6.95 6.98 -4.88
C GLU A 18 -5.88 8.02 -4.48
N GLU A 19 -4.65 7.56 -4.27
CA GLU A 19 -3.54 8.44 -3.90
C GLU A 19 -3.21 9.45 -5.00
N ILE A 20 -2.99 9.01 -6.24
CA ILE A 20 -2.54 9.89 -7.33
C ILE A 20 -3.57 10.94 -7.69
N PHE A 21 -4.87 10.60 -7.66
CA PHE A 21 -5.93 11.56 -7.96
C PHE A 21 -6.24 12.49 -6.78
N GLY A 22 -5.96 12.06 -5.55
CA GLY A 22 -6.36 12.76 -4.34
C GLY A 22 -5.26 13.59 -3.69
N PHE A 23 -4.00 13.14 -3.69
CA PHE A 23 -2.95 13.67 -2.82
C PHE A 23 -2.69 15.16 -2.99
N GLU A 24 -2.50 15.63 -4.24
CA GLU A 24 -2.26 17.04 -4.53
C GLU A 24 -3.44 17.93 -4.09
N LYS A 25 -4.66 17.53 -4.45
CA LYS A 25 -5.89 18.26 -4.13
C LYS A 25 -6.10 18.34 -2.62
N TRP A 26 -5.91 17.22 -1.95
CA TRP A 26 -6.01 17.11 -0.49
C TRP A 26 -5.02 18.04 0.20
N TYR A 27 -3.74 17.96 -0.18
CA TYR A 27 -2.69 18.78 0.45
C TYR A 27 -2.98 20.27 0.30
N LYS A 28 -3.30 20.73 -0.92
CA LYS A 28 -3.63 22.14 -1.17
C LYS A 28 -4.81 22.63 -0.33
N LYS A 29 -5.84 21.78 -0.15
CA LYS A 29 -7.03 22.10 0.65
C LYS A 29 -6.76 22.07 2.16
N ARG A 30 -5.86 21.21 2.62
CA ARG A 30 -5.68 20.88 4.04
C ARG A 30 -4.40 21.41 4.69
N LYS A 31 -3.45 21.96 3.92
CA LYS A 31 -2.14 22.44 4.42
C LYS A 31 -2.22 23.33 5.66
N ASN A 32 -3.19 24.25 5.72
CA ASN A 32 -3.33 25.16 6.87
C ASN A 32 -3.86 24.41 8.11
N THR A 33 -4.75 23.43 7.91
CA THR A 33 -5.26 22.58 8.99
C THR A 33 -4.19 21.61 9.50
N LEU A 34 -3.31 21.12 8.60
CA LEU A 34 -2.20 20.23 8.97
C LEU A 34 -1.27 20.87 10.00
N ASN A 35 -1.07 22.19 9.96
CA ASN A 35 -0.22 22.91 10.92
C ASN A 35 -0.63 22.74 12.39
N LYS A 36 -1.88 22.32 12.67
CA LYS A 36 -2.32 21.92 14.02
C LYS A 36 -1.62 20.65 14.55
N TYR A 37 -0.98 19.88 13.67
CA TYR A 37 -0.29 18.61 13.93
C TYR A 37 1.19 18.71 13.52
N PRO A 38 2.01 19.52 14.21
CA PRO A 38 3.31 19.99 13.71
C PRO A 38 4.29 18.87 13.36
N LYS A 39 4.31 17.76 14.13
CA LYS A 39 5.20 16.61 13.88
C LYS A 39 4.89 15.92 12.54
N ILE A 40 3.61 15.72 12.24
CA ILE A 40 3.16 15.04 11.03
C ILE A 40 3.20 16.01 9.85
N ALA A 41 2.75 17.25 10.06
CA ALA A 41 2.77 18.33 9.09
C ALA A 41 4.18 18.54 8.52
N LYS A 42 5.22 18.59 9.37
CA LYS A 42 6.60 18.73 8.90
C LYS A 42 7.00 17.64 7.90
N LYS A 43 6.64 16.38 8.16
CA LYS A 43 6.91 15.27 7.24
C LYS A 43 6.14 15.42 5.93
N ILE A 44 4.84 15.72 6.01
CA ILE A 44 3.99 15.87 4.83
C ILE A 44 4.42 17.06 3.97
N HIS A 45 4.78 18.20 4.58
CA HIS A 45 5.32 19.36 3.86
C HIS A 45 6.64 19.04 3.16
N TYR A 46 7.53 18.28 3.82
CA TYR A 46 8.79 17.83 3.23
C TYR A 46 8.54 16.88 2.04
N VAL A 47 7.66 15.89 2.19
CA VAL A 47 7.29 15.00 1.07
C VAL A 47 6.70 15.81 -0.08
N PHE A 48 5.80 16.75 0.23
CA PHE A 48 5.17 17.59 -0.78
C PHE A 48 6.15 18.55 -1.47
N SER A 49 7.24 18.99 -0.83
CA SER A 49 8.21 19.89 -1.50
C SER A 49 8.96 19.23 -2.66
N TYR A 50 9.00 17.89 -2.70
CA TYR A 50 9.57 17.12 -3.82
C TYR A 50 8.48 16.49 -4.70
N TYR A 51 7.21 16.76 -4.41
CA TYR A 51 6.10 16.14 -5.10
C TYR A 51 5.95 16.68 -6.53
N SER A 52 5.74 15.77 -7.47
CA SER A 52 5.24 16.09 -8.81
C SER A 52 4.36 14.95 -9.31
N ASN A 53 3.34 15.26 -10.12
CA ASN A 53 2.45 14.24 -10.67
C ASN A 53 3.21 13.21 -11.52
N LYS A 54 4.26 13.65 -12.24
CA LYS A 54 5.15 12.77 -13.00
C LYS A 54 6.00 11.89 -12.09
N GLY A 55 6.57 12.46 -11.03
CA GLY A 55 7.38 11.70 -10.06
C GLY A 55 6.55 10.65 -9.32
N MET A 56 5.34 11.01 -8.90
CA MET A 56 4.40 10.06 -8.28
C MET A 56 4.03 8.94 -9.24
N LEU A 57 3.65 9.26 -10.49
CA LEU A 57 3.34 8.26 -11.50
C LEU A 57 4.53 7.33 -11.75
N PHE A 58 5.75 7.87 -11.82
CA PHE A 58 6.97 7.08 -12.00
C PHE A 58 7.18 6.11 -10.83
N ALA A 59 7.04 6.57 -9.59
CA ALA A 59 7.18 5.73 -8.40
C ALA A 59 6.14 4.58 -8.38
N ILE A 60 4.88 4.87 -8.73
CA ILE A 60 3.81 3.87 -8.84
C ILE A 60 4.14 2.82 -9.90
N ILE A 61 4.63 3.25 -11.06
CA ILE A 61 5.03 2.33 -12.14
C ILE A 61 6.20 1.47 -11.68
N GLU A 62 7.20 2.03 -11.01
CA GLU A 62 8.35 1.29 -10.50
C GLU A 62 7.91 0.19 -9.51
N GLN A 63 7.06 0.54 -8.53
CA GLN A 63 6.50 -0.41 -7.58
C GLN A 63 5.63 -1.47 -8.27
N LEU A 64 4.83 -1.09 -9.27
CA LEU A 64 4.03 -2.04 -10.05
C LEU A 64 4.91 -3.02 -10.83
N VAL A 65 6.00 -2.57 -11.44
CA VAL A 65 6.94 -3.45 -12.16
C VAL A 65 7.58 -4.45 -11.19
N LEU A 66 8.07 -3.99 -10.04
CA LEU A 66 8.61 -4.88 -9.00
C LEU A 66 7.57 -5.89 -8.53
N LEU A 67 6.33 -5.44 -8.31
CA LEU A 67 5.22 -6.29 -7.91
C LEU A 67 4.89 -7.36 -8.97
N LEU A 68 4.90 -6.99 -10.24
CA LEU A 68 4.69 -7.94 -11.35
C LEU A 68 5.83 -8.96 -11.44
N ILE A 69 7.08 -8.57 -11.17
CA ILE A 69 8.22 -9.50 -11.09
C ILE A 69 7.99 -10.50 -9.96
N VAL A 70 7.60 -10.03 -8.76
CA VAL A 70 7.28 -10.92 -7.63
C VAL A 70 6.15 -11.89 -7.97
N CYS A 71 5.09 -11.42 -8.64
CA CYS A 71 4.01 -12.28 -9.11
C CYS A 71 4.48 -13.31 -10.14
N PHE A 72 5.32 -12.92 -11.09
CA PHE A 72 5.90 -13.81 -12.08
C PHE A 72 6.75 -14.90 -11.43
N LEU A 73 7.62 -14.54 -10.48
CA LEU A 73 8.44 -15.51 -9.75
C LEU A 73 7.59 -16.51 -8.98
N ALA A 74 6.51 -16.06 -8.33
CA ALA A 74 5.58 -16.93 -7.63
C ALA A 74 4.86 -17.91 -8.58
N LEU A 75 4.44 -17.46 -9.75
CA LEU A 75 3.73 -18.30 -10.72
C LEU A 75 4.64 -19.28 -11.45
N LYS A 76 5.90 -18.89 -11.71
CA LYS A 76 6.82 -19.67 -12.56
C LYS A 76 7.73 -20.59 -11.75
N TYR A 77 8.11 -20.18 -10.55
CA TYR A 77 9.13 -20.85 -9.73
C TYR A 77 8.64 -21.16 -8.30
N ASP A 78 7.34 -21.03 -8.03
CA ASP A 78 6.72 -21.31 -6.72
C ASP A 78 7.30 -20.47 -5.56
N PHE A 79 7.79 -19.25 -5.86
CA PHE A 79 8.30 -18.30 -4.86
C PHE A 79 7.16 -17.63 -4.05
N TYR A 80 6.31 -18.44 -3.42
CA TYR A 80 5.13 -17.99 -2.70
C TYR A 80 5.45 -17.26 -1.40
N ILE A 81 6.55 -17.59 -0.73
CA ILE A 81 7.01 -16.87 0.48
C ILE A 81 7.39 -15.43 0.13
N LEU A 82 8.14 -15.23 -0.96
CA LEU A 82 8.49 -13.89 -1.45
C LEU A 82 7.23 -13.07 -1.79
N TRP A 83 6.27 -13.69 -2.47
CA TRP A 83 4.99 -13.06 -2.77
C TRP A 83 4.20 -12.71 -1.50
N LEU A 84 4.13 -13.63 -0.53
CA LEU A 84 3.44 -13.41 0.73
C LEU A 84 4.09 -12.29 1.55
N GLY A 85 5.42 -12.24 1.61
CA GLY A 85 6.16 -11.17 2.26
C GLY A 85 5.89 -9.80 1.63
N ALA A 86 5.90 -9.72 0.30
CA ALA A 86 5.53 -8.50 -0.42
C ALA A 86 4.06 -8.10 -0.14
N PHE A 87 3.14 -9.06 -0.11
CA PHE A 87 1.72 -8.84 0.17
C PHE A 87 1.47 -8.35 1.61
N ILE A 88 2.24 -8.87 2.58
CA ILE A 88 2.24 -8.38 3.96
C ILE A 88 2.78 -6.95 4.02
N GLY A 89 3.87 -6.65 3.30
CA GLY A 89 4.41 -5.29 3.18
C GLY A 89 3.38 -4.29 2.66
N TYR A 90 2.64 -4.67 1.61
CA TYR A 90 1.50 -3.91 1.10
C TYR A 90 0.40 -3.71 2.15
N THR A 91 0.05 -4.77 2.88
CA THR A 91 -0.96 -4.69 3.95
C THR A 91 -0.54 -3.71 5.06
N ILE A 92 0.73 -3.73 5.44
CA ILE A 92 1.29 -2.77 6.41
C ILE A 92 1.21 -1.34 5.88
N HIS A 93 1.49 -1.13 4.59
CA HIS A 93 1.34 0.17 3.94
C HIS A 93 -0.11 0.69 4.05
N LEU A 94 -1.13 -0.14 3.77
CA LEU A 94 -2.54 0.24 3.96
C LEU A 94 -2.84 0.70 5.39
N PHE A 95 -2.26 0.03 6.40
CA PHE A 95 -2.39 0.42 7.80
C PHE A 95 -1.75 1.76 8.11
N VAL A 96 -0.60 2.08 7.51
CA VAL A 96 0.05 3.38 7.66
C VAL A 96 -0.94 4.49 7.25
N HIS A 97 -1.59 4.35 6.10
CA HIS A 97 -2.58 5.30 5.59
C HIS A 97 -3.84 5.40 6.48
N PHE A 98 -4.32 4.24 6.95
CA PHE A 98 -5.43 4.17 7.90
C PHE A 98 -5.14 4.94 9.19
N PHE A 99 -4.01 4.65 9.84
CA PHE A 99 -3.62 5.31 11.08
C PHE A 99 -3.23 6.77 10.91
N GLN A 100 -2.61 7.15 9.79
CA GLN A 100 -2.34 8.55 9.47
C GLN A 100 -3.64 9.37 9.43
N SER A 101 -4.68 8.84 8.79
CA SER A 101 -5.99 9.51 8.70
C SER A 101 -6.65 9.65 10.06
N LEU A 102 -6.60 8.61 10.90
CA LEU A 102 -7.09 8.66 12.28
C LEU A 102 -6.33 9.67 13.14
N ALA A 103 -4.99 9.66 13.07
CA ALA A 103 -4.14 10.55 13.86
C ALA A 103 -4.36 12.02 13.50
N LEU A 104 -4.55 12.33 12.21
CA LEU A 104 -4.88 13.67 11.74
C LEU A 104 -6.35 14.04 11.92
N LYS A 105 -7.22 13.07 12.25
CA LYS A 105 -8.69 13.23 12.28
C LYS A 105 -9.22 13.82 10.97
N MET A 106 -8.61 13.41 9.86
CA MET A 106 -8.84 13.95 8.53
C MET A 106 -8.80 12.81 7.53
N TYR A 107 -9.71 12.82 6.56
CA TYR A 107 -9.58 11.96 5.39
C TYR A 107 -8.26 12.27 4.67
N ILE A 108 -7.44 11.26 4.42
CA ILE A 108 -6.26 11.32 3.54
C ILE A 108 -6.57 10.43 2.32
N PRO A 109 -6.21 10.84 1.09
CA PRO A 109 -6.31 9.98 -0.08
C PRO A 109 -5.51 8.70 0.14
N SER A 110 -6.18 7.54 0.05
CA SER A 110 -5.78 6.17 0.45
C SER A 110 -6.71 5.58 1.52
N PHE A 111 -7.43 6.42 2.27
CA PHE A 111 -8.16 5.95 3.45
C PHE A 111 -9.33 5.02 3.12
N ILE A 112 -10.09 5.31 2.07
CA ILE A 112 -11.27 4.52 1.72
C ILE A 112 -10.84 3.15 1.21
N THR A 113 -9.91 3.12 0.27
CA THR A 113 -9.32 1.86 -0.24
C THR A 113 -8.63 1.09 0.87
N SER A 114 -7.88 1.71 1.78
CA SER A 114 -7.33 1.02 2.96
C SER A 114 -8.40 0.32 3.80
N ILE A 115 -9.52 0.98 4.11
CA ILE A 115 -10.60 0.35 4.90
C ILE A 115 -11.18 -0.88 4.20
N ILE A 116 -11.39 -0.78 2.88
CA ILE A 116 -11.98 -1.86 2.08
C ILE A 116 -10.98 -3.02 1.93
N GLU A 117 -9.72 -2.70 1.68
CA GLU A 117 -8.71 -3.67 1.30
C GLU A 117 -8.08 -4.38 2.50
N ILE A 118 -8.00 -3.76 3.69
CA ILE A 118 -7.43 -4.40 4.88
C ILE A 118 -8.11 -5.75 5.20
N PRO A 119 -9.46 -5.85 5.31
CA PRO A 119 -10.13 -7.13 5.54
C PRO A 119 -9.86 -8.18 4.43
N ILE A 120 -9.80 -7.73 3.18
CA ILE A 120 -9.49 -8.60 2.02
C ILE A 120 -8.06 -9.13 2.15
N CYS A 121 -7.11 -8.26 2.50
CA CYS A 121 -5.72 -8.61 2.68
C CYS A 121 -5.53 -9.63 3.82
N PHE A 122 -6.20 -9.44 4.96
CA PHE A 122 -6.16 -10.42 6.05
C PHE A 122 -6.70 -11.79 5.64
N TYR A 123 -7.81 -11.81 4.92
CA TYR A 123 -8.38 -13.06 4.42
C TYR A 123 -7.40 -13.79 3.49
N ILE A 124 -6.75 -13.06 2.58
CA ILE A 124 -5.78 -13.62 1.64
C ILE A 124 -4.53 -14.13 2.36
N ILE A 125 -3.98 -13.34 3.30
CA ILE A 125 -2.83 -13.75 4.11
C ILE A 125 -3.17 -15.04 4.87
N TYR A 126 -4.30 -15.07 5.57
CA TYR A 126 -4.75 -16.27 6.30
C TYR A 126 -4.90 -17.48 5.37
N PHE A 127 -5.55 -17.30 4.22
CA PHE A 127 -5.75 -18.37 3.25
C PHE A 127 -4.42 -18.92 2.72
N VAL A 128 -3.49 -18.06 2.31
CA VAL A 128 -2.19 -18.47 1.76
C VAL A 128 -1.32 -19.12 2.83
N PHE A 129 -1.27 -18.53 4.02
CA PHE A 129 -0.50 -19.05 5.14
C PHE A 129 -0.91 -20.49 5.49
N ASN A 130 -2.22 -20.76 5.61
CA ASN A 130 -2.73 -22.10 5.89
C ASN A 130 -2.60 -23.06 4.70
N LYS A 131 -2.78 -22.57 3.47
CA LYS A 131 -2.70 -23.43 2.28
C LYS A 131 -1.31 -24.04 2.10
N TYR A 132 -0.26 -23.29 2.44
CA TYR A 132 1.13 -23.73 2.27
C TYR A 132 1.78 -24.18 3.58
N ASN A 133 1.04 -24.17 4.70
CA ASN A 133 1.54 -24.48 6.04
C ASN A 133 2.85 -23.73 6.36
N PHE A 134 2.95 -22.46 5.94
CA PHE A 134 4.12 -21.66 6.27
C PHE A 134 4.20 -21.46 7.78
N SER A 135 5.42 -21.49 8.31
CA SER A 135 5.70 -21.06 9.67
C SER A 135 5.92 -19.55 9.71
N LEU A 136 5.69 -18.93 10.87
CA LEU A 136 6.00 -17.50 11.06
C LEU A 136 7.49 -17.23 10.82
N ASN A 137 8.36 -18.18 11.15
CA ASN A 137 9.79 -18.03 10.93
C ASN A 137 10.12 -17.91 9.44
N GLU A 138 9.55 -18.74 8.57
CA GLU A 138 9.80 -18.65 7.13
C GLU A 138 9.30 -17.35 6.48
N VAL A 139 8.34 -16.68 7.12
CA VAL A 139 7.79 -15.41 6.61
C VAL A 139 8.59 -14.20 7.10
N PHE A 140 9.22 -14.30 8.28
CA PHE A 140 9.87 -13.17 8.95
C PHE A 140 11.40 -13.31 9.16
N LEU A 141 12.01 -14.42 8.77
CA LEU A 141 13.46 -14.71 8.77
C LEU A 141 13.93 -15.13 7.38
#